data_AF-A0A0F9E8R1-F1
#
_entry.id   AF-A0A0F9E8R1-F1
#
_cell.length_a   1.000
_cell.length_b   1.000
_cell.length_c   1.000
_cell.angle_alpha   90.00
_cell.angle_beta   90.00
_cell.angle_gamma   90.00
#
_symmetry.space_group_name_H-M   'P 1'
#
loop_
_entity.id
_entity.type
_entity.pdbx_description
1 polymer ?
#
loop_
_entity_poly.entity_id
_entity_poly.type
_entity_poly.pdbx_seq_one_letter_code
_entity_poly.pdbx_strand_id
1 'polypeptide(L)'
;MYLDGIRSILEKPFPRKLAANGQFDIHFLRTRNGIRVKGYRDDTQVAWHSCYPQLAGKQDGSSAQTTKKSVAFLASLFTTDAWWKDYDTDEMGMYELCGRDCCIEFDIMGQLDKLVDSLDCRRIYHHAMSLVAPCVDAQERGILVDEPLRKERLKQLDARIGTIGAELNQLVGPILKEHIEHERFKLF
;
A
#
# COMPACT_ATOMS: atom_id res chain seq x y z
N MET A 1 26.84 15.18 -1.18
CA MET A 1 27.77 14.19 -1.76
C MET A 1 27.09 12.86 -2.09
N TYR A 2 26.57 12.08 -1.12
CA TYR A 2 25.89 10.80 -1.44
C TYR A 2 24.59 10.97 -2.25
N LEU A 3 23.75 11.94 -1.89
CA LEU A 3 22.51 12.22 -2.61
C LEU A 3 22.75 12.67 -4.05
N ASP A 4 23.86 13.35 -4.34
CA ASP A 4 24.21 13.78 -5.71
C ASP A 4 24.54 12.57 -6.59
N GLY A 5 25.26 11.58 -6.02
CA GLY A 5 25.52 10.30 -6.67
C GLY A 5 24.23 9.54 -6.98
N ILE A 6 23.35 9.39 -5.97
CA ILE A 6 22.04 8.73 -6.13
C ILE A 6 21.20 9.45 -7.20
N ARG A 7 21.11 10.77 -7.13
CA ARG A 7 20.39 11.60 -8.12
C ARG A 7 20.94 11.36 -9.54
N SER A 8 22.27 11.33 -9.69
CA SER A 8 22.93 11.13 -10.99
C SER A 8 22.60 9.78 -11.66
N ILE A 9 22.16 8.78 -10.89
CA ILE A 9 21.74 7.45 -11.37
C ILE A 9 20.23 7.41 -11.59
N LEU A 10 19.46 7.90 -10.62
CA LEU A 10 18.00 7.81 -10.63
C LEU A 10 17.36 8.73 -11.66
N GLU A 11 17.94 9.89 -11.96
CA GLU A 11 17.38 10.85 -12.94
C GLU A 11 17.78 10.55 -14.40
N LYS A 12 18.52 9.47 -14.65
CA LYS A 12 18.85 9.01 -16.00
C LYS A 12 17.80 8.02 -16.51
N PRO A 13 17.45 8.04 -17.81
CA PRO A 13 16.54 7.04 -18.37
C PRO A 13 17.14 5.63 -18.41
N PHE A 14 18.47 5.52 -18.35
CA PHE A 14 19.21 4.25 -18.28
C PHE A 14 20.22 4.30 -17.12
N PRO A 15 20.41 3.19 -16.34
CA PRO A 15 19.72 1.90 -16.45
C PRO A 15 18.21 2.01 -16.17
N ARG A 16 17.44 1.05 -16.68
CA ARG A 16 16.00 0.94 -16.39
C ARG A 16 15.81 0.53 -14.92
N LYS A 17 14.73 1.00 -14.28
CA LYS A 17 14.42 0.75 -12.88
C LYS A 17 13.19 -0.13 -12.73
N LEU A 18 13.28 -0.99 -11.74
CA LEU A 18 12.27 -1.90 -11.23
C LEU A 18 12.04 -1.56 -9.76
N ALA A 19 10.81 -1.73 -9.28
CA ALA A 19 10.50 -1.68 -7.85
C ALA A 19 9.29 -2.57 -7.53
N ALA A 20 8.96 -2.72 -6.25
CA ALA A 20 7.65 -3.17 -5.80
C ALA A 20 6.85 -1.98 -5.25
N ASN A 21 5.71 -1.64 -5.87
CA ASN A 21 4.94 -0.44 -5.50
C ASN A 21 5.76 0.87 -5.62
N GLY A 22 6.54 1.00 -6.70
CA GLY A 22 7.49 2.09 -6.88
C GLY A 22 6.84 3.48 -6.99
N GLN A 23 5.52 3.56 -7.19
CA GLN A 23 4.79 4.84 -7.06
C GLN A 23 5.06 5.53 -5.71
N PHE A 24 5.19 4.76 -4.63
CA PHE A 24 5.45 5.27 -3.30
C PHE A 24 6.86 5.85 -3.21
N ASP A 25 7.86 5.08 -3.65
CA ASP A 25 9.27 5.50 -3.61
C ASP A 25 9.52 6.70 -4.51
N ILE A 26 8.94 6.72 -5.71
CA ILE A 26 9.05 7.85 -6.65
C ILE A 26 8.43 9.11 -6.04
N HIS A 27 7.25 8.99 -5.43
CA HIS A 27 6.60 10.12 -4.75
C HIS A 27 7.45 10.61 -3.56
N PHE A 28 7.95 9.70 -2.74
CA PHE A 28 8.81 10.02 -1.60
C PHE A 28 10.10 10.75 -2.05
N LEU A 29 10.84 10.16 -2.99
CA LEU A 29 12.09 10.72 -3.52
C LEU A 29 11.87 12.10 -4.16
N ARG A 30 10.74 12.30 -4.84
CA ARG A 30 10.38 13.58 -5.42
C ARG A 30 10.09 14.62 -4.35
N THR A 31 9.19 14.32 -3.42
CA THR A 31 8.68 15.29 -2.44
C THR A 31 9.66 15.58 -1.30
N ARG A 32 10.49 14.61 -0.93
CA ARG A 32 11.44 14.73 0.19
C ARG A 32 12.86 15.05 -0.25
N ASN A 33 13.27 14.63 -1.44
CA ASN A 33 14.67 14.78 -1.90
C ASN A 33 14.81 15.55 -3.22
N GLY A 34 13.69 15.95 -3.85
CA GLY A 34 13.69 16.65 -5.13
C GLY A 34 14.24 15.79 -6.29
N ILE A 35 14.23 14.46 -6.16
CA ILE A 35 14.77 13.54 -7.18
C ILE A 35 13.64 13.12 -8.12
N ARG A 36 13.82 13.37 -9.42
CA ARG A 36 12.87 12.96 -10.46
C ARG A 36 13.32 11.65 -11.11
N VAL A 37 12.92 10.53 -10.52
CA VAL A 37 13.24 9.18 -11.04
C VAL A 37 12.82 9.07 -12.51
N LYS A 38 13.77 8.71 -13.39
CA LYS A 38 13.55 8.42 -14.81
C LYS A 38 13.93 6.99 -15.13
N GLY A 39 13.34 6.44 -16.18
CA GLY A 39 13.59 5.06 -16.58
C GLY A 39 12.89 4.02 -15.70
N TYR A 40 11.91 4.43 -14.88
CA TYR A 40 11.01 3.51 -14.19
C TYR A 40 10.20 2.73 -15.23
N ARG A 41 10.40 1.42 -15.29
CA ARG A 41 9.87 0.59 -16.36
C ARG A 41 8.97 -0.52 -15.84
N ASP A 42 9.35 -1.12 -14.73
CA ASP A 42 8.73 -2.35 -14.26
C ASP A 42 8.34 -2.23 -12.79
N ASP A 43 7.22 -2.86 -12.42
CA ASP A 43 6.74 -2.93 -11.04
C ASP A 43 6.16 -4.31 -10.75
N THR A 44 6.73 -5.02 -9.77
CA THR A 44 6.31 -6.39 -9.44
C THR A 44 4.87 -6.46 -8.94
N GLN A 45 4.39 -5.46 -8.20
CA GLN A 45 3.02 -5.45 -7.70
C GLN A 45 2.01 -5.09 -8.78
N VAL A 46 2.38 -4.22 -9.74
CA VAL A 46 1.53 -3.91 -10.89
C VAL A 46 1.44 -5.11 -11.84
N ALA A 47 2.57 -5.80 -12.08
CA ALA A 47 2.58 -7.04 -12.85
C ALA A 47 1.69 -8.10 -12.20
N TRP A 48 1.83 -8.33 -10.89
CA TRP A 48 0.97 -9.27 -10.16
C TRP A 48 -0.51 -8.89 -10.18
N HIS A 49 -0.83 -7.61 -9.97
CA HIS A 49 -2.21 -7.12 -10.04
C HIS A 49 -2.83 -7.31 -11.42
N SER A 50 -2.02 -7.20 -12.48
CA SER A 50 -2.49 -7.42 -13.85
C SER A 50 -2.83 -8.89 -14.12
N CYS A 51 -2.08 -9.82 -13.52
CA CYS A 51 -2.33 -11.26 -13.65
C CYS A 51 -3.48 -11.75 -12.74
N TYR A 52 -3.54 -11.27 -11.50
CA TYR A 52 -4.49 -11.74 -10.48
C TYR A 52 -5.09 -10.57 -9.67
N PRO A 53 -5.93 -9.72 -10.28
CA PRO A 53 -6.47 -8.54 -9.62
C PRO A 53 -7.27 -8.87 -8.35
N GLN A 54 -7.94 -10.02 -8.31
CA GLN A 54 -8.71 -10.52 -7.17
C GLN A 54 -7.85 -10.86 -5.95
N LEU A 55 -6.55 -11.09 -6.13
CA LEU A 55 -5.60 -11.39 -5.06
C LEU A 55 -4.79 -10.16 -4.61
N ALA A 56 -4.89 -9.06 -5.35
CA ALA A 56 -4.10 -7.84 -5.14
C ALA A 56 -4.86 -6.70 -4.43
N GLY A 57 -6.08 -6.95 -3.95
CA GLY A 57 -6.90 -5.99 -3.20
C GLY A 57 -6.39 -5.76 -1.77
N LYS A 58 -6.64 -4.58 -1.19
CA LYS A 58 -6.26 -4.28 0.21
C LYS A 58 -7.10 -5.15 1.16
N GLN A 59 -6.50 -5.59 2.27
CA GLN A 59 -7.27 -6.25 3.33
C GLN A 59 -8.18 -5.19 3.96
N ASP A 60 -9.48 -5.27 3.67
CA ASP A 60 -10.48 -4.50 4.40
C ASP A 60 -10.80 -5.27 5.68
N GLY A 61 -10.79 -4.58 6.84
CA GLY A 61 -10.91 -5.18 8.17
C GLY A 61 -12.17 -6.01 8.43
N SER A 62 -13.11 -6.06 7.48
CA SER A 62 -14.33 -6.88 7.47
C SER A 62 -14.28 -8.10 6.55
N SER A 63 -13.21 -8.27 5.76
CA SER A 63 -13.08 -9.33 4.76
C SER A 63 -11.96 -10.31 5.14
N ALA A 64 -12.23 -11.60 5.02
CA ALA A 64 -11.23 -12.66 5.17
C ALA A 64 -10.16 -12.66 4.05
N GLN A 65 -10.20 -11.69 3.13
CA GLN A 65 -9.25 -11.56 2.03
C GLN A 65 -7.98 -10.83 2.51
N THR A 66 -6.96 -11.62 2.84
CA THR A 66 -5.60 -11.09 2.99
C THR A 66 -5.07 -10.66 1.62
N THR A 67 -4.58 -9.43 1.47
CA THR A 67 -3.87 -9.03 0.24
C THR A 67 -2.68 -9.97 0.00
N LYS A 68 -2.55 -10.49 -1.22
CA LYS A 68 -1.48 -11.42 -1.59
C LYS A 68 -0.57 -10.79 -2.64
N LYS A 69 -0.05 -9.59 -2.34
CA LYS A 69 0.83 -8.82 -3.24
C LYS A 69 2.12 -8.32 -2.60
N SER A 70 2.35 -8.62 -1.33
CA SER A 70 3.59 -8.23 -0.67
C SER A 70 4.78 -8.92 -1.32
N VAL A 71 5.94 -8.27 -1.32
CA VAL A 71 7.19 -8.88 -1.83
C VAL A 71 7.45 -10.23 -1.14
N ALA A 72 7.17 -10.33 0.16
CA ALA A 72 7.31 -11.56 0.92
C ALA A 72 6.42 -12.71 0.40
N PHE A 73 5.17 -12.41 0.05
CA PHE A 73 4.28 -13.38 -0.56
C PHE A 73 4.77 -13.77 -1.96
N LEU A 74 5.12 -12.79 -2.80
CA LEU A 74 5.57 -13.05 -4.17
C LEU A 74 6.88 -13.85 -4.21
N ALA A 75 7.82 -13.58 -3.32
CA ALA A 75 9.04 -14.36 -3.20
C ALA A 75 8.75 -15.81 -2.80
N SER A 76 7.78 -16.06 -1.92
CA SER A 76 7.39 -17.44 -1.56
C SER A 76 6.85 -18.25 -2.74
N LEU A 77 6.39 -17.56 -3.80
CA LEU A 77 5.92 -18.21 -5.03
C LEU A 77 7.00 -18.32 -6.09
N PHE A 78 7.84 -17.29 -6.23
CA PHE A 78 8.69 -17.11 -7.41
C PHE A 78 10.19 -17.25 -7.15
N THR A 79 10.59 -17.40 -5.90
CA THR A 79 12.00 -17.52 -5.50
C THR A 79 12.17 -18.71 -4.55
N THR A 80 13.42 -19.13 -4.37
CA THR A 80 13.79 -20.13 -3.35
C THR A 80 14.36 -19.49 -2.10
N ASP A 81 14.27 -18.16 -1.98
CA ASP A 81 14.77 -17.42 -0.82
C ASP A 81 13.95 -17.78 0.43
N ALA A 82 14.66 -18.19 1.49
CA ALA A 82 14.07 -18.33 2.81
C ALA A 82 13.55 -16.97 3.30
N TRP A 83 12.51 -16.99 4.15
CA TRP A 83 11.93 -15.78 4.75
C TRP A 83 13.03 -14.86 5.29
N TRP A 84 13.08 -13.64 4.76
CA TRP A 84 14.18 -12.71 5.02
C TRP A 84 13.75 -11.40 5.66
N LYS A 85 12.44 -11.12 5.80
CA LYS A 85 11.93 -9.88 6.40
C LYS A 85 11.70 -10.04 7.90
N ASP A 86 12.77 -10.28 8.63
CA ASP A 86 12.78 -10.10 10.08
C ASP A 86 13.15 -8.63 10.36
N TYR A 87 12.17 -7.83 10.78
CA TYR A 87 12.36 -6.39 10.99
C TYR A 87 13.02 -6.06 12.35
N ASP A 88 13.33 -7.07 13.16
CA ASP A 88 14.08 -6.89 14.41
C ASP A 88 15.59 -6.84 14.13
N THR A 89 16.03 -5.78 13.45
CA THR A 89 17.42 -5.63 13.06
C THR A 89 17.93 -4.21 13.26
N ASP A 90 19.24 -4.07 13.40
CA ASP A 90 19.90 -2.77 13.57
C ASP A 90 19.97 -2.00 12.24
N GLU A 91 20.59 -0.82 12.26
CA GLU A 91 20.70 0.00 11.05
C GLU A 91 21.44 -0.72 9.91
N MET A 92 22.48 -1.51 10.23
CA MET A 92 23.23 -2.26 9.23
C MET A 92 22.40 -3.38 8.62
N GLY A 93 21.68 -4.12 9.45
CA GLY A 93 20.74 -5.12 8.98
C GLY A 93 19.63 -4.52 8.12
N MET A 94 19.18 -3.28 8.40
CA MET A 94 18.23 -2.60 7.51
C MET A 94 18.80 -2.35 6.10
N TYR A 95 20.08 -1.96 5.98
CA TYR A 95 20.71 -1.83 4.67
C TYR A 95 20.84 -3.18 3.95
N GLU A 96 21.18 -4.24 4.68
CA GLU A 96 21.24 -5.60 4.13
C GLU A 96 19.86 -6.08 3.64
N LEU A 97 18.81 -5.83 4.43
CA LEU A 97 17.42 -6.12 4.07
C LEU A 97 17.02 -5.36 2.79
N CYS A 98 17.31 -4.07 2.70
CA CYS A 98 17.03 -3.28 1.50
C CYS A 98 17.81 -3.79 0.28
N GLY A 99 19.07 -4.18 0.46
CA GLY A 99 19.88 -4.78 -0.60
C GLY A 99 19.30 -6.10 -1.09
N ARG A 100 18.87 -6.96 -0.15
CA ARG A 100 18.25 -8.25 -0.47
C ARG A 100 16.88 -8.10 -1.13
N ASP A 101 16.07 -7.14 -0.67
CA ASP A 101 14.78 -6.81 -1.30
C ASP A 101 14.96 -6.48 -2.78
N CYS A 102 15.95 -5.66 -3.14
CA CYS A 102 16.25 -5.32 -4.53
C CYS A 102 16.57 -6.57 -5.39
N CYS A 103 17.35 -7.51 -4.86
CA CYS A 103 17.70 -8.75 -5.56
C CYS A 103 16.48 -9.66 -5.76
N ILE A 104 15.70 -9.84 -4.70
CA ILE A 104 14.49 -10.69 -4.73
C ILE A 104 13.44 -10.12 -5.67
N GLU A 105 13.25 -8.80 -5.68
CA GLU A 105 12.34 -8.13 -6.62
C GLU A 105 12.74 -8.36 -8.08
N PHE A 106 14.04 -8.33 -8.37
CA PHE A 106 14.56 -8.61 -9.70
C PHE A 106 14.23 -10.05 -10.15
N ASP A 107 14.43 -11.03 -9.28
CA ASP A 107 14.12 -12.43 -9.56
C ASP A 107 12.62 -12.68 -9.72
N ILE A 108 11.79 -12.07 -8.84
CA ILE A 108 10.33 -12.09 -8.94
C ILE A 108 9.89 -11.55 -10.30
N MET A 109 10.42 -10.41 -10.73
CA MET A 109 10.04 -9.80 -12.00
C MET A 109 10.38 -10.72 -13.19
N GLY A 110 11.50 -11.43 -13.14
CA GLY A 110 11.86 -12.41 -14.17
C GLY A 110 10.83 -13.54 -14.34
N GLN A 111 10.15 -13.94 -13.27
CA GLN A 111 9.05 -14.92 -13.34
C GLN A 111 7.71 -14.26 -13.71
N LEU A 112 7.41 -13.09 -13.15
CA LEU A 112 6.19 -12.36 -13.47
C LEU A 112 6.13 -11.93 -14.93
N ASP A 113 7.26 -11.57 -15.54
CA ASP A 113 7.32 -11.19 -16.95
C ASP A 113 6.80 -12.33 -17.85
N LYS A 114 7.27 -13.56 -17.60
CA LYS A 114 6.80 -14.77 -18.28
C LYS A 114 5.33 -15.03 -18.00
N LEU A 115 4.91 -14.83 -16.75
CA LEU A 115 3.52 -15.06 -16.34
C LEU A 115 2.56 -14.09 -17.03
N VAL A 116 2.93 -12.80 -17.12
CA VAL A 116 2.19 -11.76 -17.85
C VAL A 116 1.99 -12.16 -19.30
N ASP A 117 3.01 -12.70 -19.97
CA ASP A 117 2.88 -13.21 -21.34
C ASP A 117 2.01 -14.47 -21.41
N SER A 118 2.21 -15.42 -20.50
CA SER A 118 1.45 -16.69 -20.51
C SER A 118 -0.05 -16.51 -20.31
N LEU A 119 -0.45 -15.46 -19.60
CA LEU A 119 -1.83 -15.09 -19.33
C LEU A 119 -2.39 -14.06 -20.33
N ASP A 120 -1.62 -13.69 -21.36
CA ASP A 120 -1.98 -12.65 -22.35
C ASP A 120 -2.39 -11.31 -21.70
N CYS A 121 -1.75 -10.95 -20.59
CA CYS A 121 -2.07 -9.76 -19.80
C CYS A 121 -1.13 -8.58 -20.10
N ARG A 122 -0.21 -8.71 -21.07
CA ARG A 122 0.84 -7.71 -21.37
C ARG A 122 0.29 -6.31 -21.63
N ARG A 123 -0.83 -6.20 -22.35
CA ARG A 123 -1.48 -4.92 -22.64
C ARG A 123 -2.05 -4.27 -21.38
N ILE A 124 -2.65 -5.05 -20.48
CA ILE A 124 -3.19 -4.58 -19.21
C ILE A 124 -2.04 -4.07 -18.33
N TYR A 125 -0.96 -4.85 -18.23
CA TYR A 125 0.24 -4.47 -17.49
C TYR A 125 0.84 -3.15 -18.00
N HIS A 126 1.05 -3.00 -19.31
CA HIS A 126 1.58 -1.75 -19.87
C HIS A 126 0.64 -0.56 -19.65
N HIS A 127 -0.67 -0.77 -19.76
CA HIS A 127 -1.63 0.27 -19.44
C HIS A 127 -1.51 0.69 -17.97
N ALA A 128 -1.51 -0.26 -17.03
CA ALA A 128 -1.36 0.03 -15.61
C ALA A 128 -0.04 0.75 -15.28
N MET A 129 1.08 0.31 -15.86
CA MET A 129 2.37 0.99 -15.72
C MET A 129 2.36 2.42 -16.28
N SER A 130 1.66 2.66 -17.39
CA SER A 130 1.54 4.01 -17.97
C SER A 130 0.79 4.99 -17.07
N LEU A 131 -0.02 4.49 -16.13
CA LEU A 131 -0.77 5.30 -15.17
C LEU A 131 0.06 5.70 -13.94
N VAL A 132 1.21 5.08 -13.68
CA VAL A 132 1.99 5.37 -12.47
C VAL A 132 2.44 6.84 -12.42
N ALA A 133 3.06 7.35 -13.49
CA ALA A 133 3.52 8.74 -13.55
C ALA A 133 2.39 9.76 -13.37
N PRO A 134 1.26 9.71 -14.11
CA PRO A 134 0.17 10.65 -13.91
C PRO A 134 -0.48 10.51 -12.52
N CYS A 135 -0.54 9.31 -11.94
CA CYS A 135 -1.01 9.14 -10.55
C CYS A 135 -0.08 9.82 -9.54
N VAL A 136 1.24 9.69 -9.70
CA VAL A 136 2.22 10.40 -8.86
C VAL A 136 2.07 11.91 -9.00
N ASP A 137 1.89 12.42 -10.22
CA ASP A 137 1.68 13.85 -10.49
C ASP A 137 0.37 14.35 -9.86
N ALA A 138 -0.72 13.55 -9.95
CA ALA A 138 -1.99 13.87 -9.32
C ALA A 138 -1.89 13.89 -7.79
N GLN A 139 -1.17 12.92 -7.20
CA GLN A 139 -0.92 12.86 -5.77
C GLN A 139 -0.10 14.06 -5.28
N GLU A 140 0.89 14.51 -6.06
CA GLU A 140 1.70 15.70 -5.75
C GLU A 140 0.88 17.00 -5.79
N ARG A 141 -0.01 17.14 -6.78
CA ARG A 141 -0.91 18.30 -6.89
C ARG A 141 -1.91 18.36 -5.74
N GLY A 142 -2.39 17.20 -5.29
CA GLY A 142 -3.46 17.09 -4.31
C GLY A 142 -4.79 17.61 -4.86
N ILE A 143 -5.76 17.75 -3.96
CA ILE A 143 -7.10 18.27 -4.26
C ILE A 143 -7.32 19.46 -3.33
N LEU A 144 -7.79 20.59 -3.88
CA LEU A 144 -8.17 21.74 -3.08
C LEU A 144 -9.45 21.44 -2.31
N VAL A 145 -9.42 21.72 -1.01
CA VAL A 145 -10.54 21.47 -0.09
C VAL A 145 -11.01 22.79 0.50
N ASP A 146 -12.32 23.03 0.45
CA ASP A 146 -12.96 24.11 1.21
C ASP A 146 -12.92 23.75 2.70
N GLU A 147 -11.90 24.20 3.40
CA GLU A 147 -11.68 23.91 4.81
C GLU A 147 -12.79 24.45 5.74
N PRO A 148 -13.32 25.67 5.55
CA PRO A 148 -14.50 26.14 6.28
C PRO A 148 -15.70 25.18 6.15
N LEU A 149 -16.07 24.81 4.91
CA LEU A 149 -17.19 23.91 4.66
C LEU A 149 -16.91 22.52 5.22
N ARG A 150 -15.71 21.98 5.05
CA ARG A 150 -15.31 20.69 5.61
C ARG A 150 -15.49 20.66 7.13
N LYS A 151 -15.04 21.71 7.84
CA LYS A 151 -15.21 21.83 9.30
C LYS A 151 -16.67 21.94 9.71
N GLU A 152 -17.49 22.68 8.95
CA GLU A 152 -18.93 22.77 9.20
C GLU A 152 -19.60 21.39 9.06
N ARG A 153 -19.30 20.66 7.98
CA ARG A 153 -19.85 19.30 7.75
C ARG A 153 -19.42 18.30 8.81
N LEU A 154 -18.17 18.37 9.30
CA LEU A 154 -17.72 17.53 10.41
C LEU A 154 -18.53 17.80 11.68
N LYS A 155 -18.78 19.07 12.04
CA LYS A 155 -19.62 19.42 13.20
C LYS A 155 -21.06 18.90 13.06
N GLN A 156 -21.63 18.99 11.86
CA GLN A 156 -22.97 18.47 11.58
C GLN A 156 -23.02 16.94 11.74
N LEU A 157 -21.99 16.22 11.28
CA LEU A 157 -21.87 14.77 11.46
C LEU A 157 -21.74 14.40 12.94
N ASP A 158 -20.89 15.08 13.70
CA ASP A 158 -20.71 14.83 15.13
C ASP A 158 -22.01 15.05 15.91
N ALA A 159 -22.75 16.13 15.60
CA ALA A 159 -24.06 16.39 16.20
C ALA A 159 -25.05 15.26 15.90
N ARG A 160 -25.08 14.77 14.65
CA ARG A 160 -25.96 13.67 14.23
C ARG A 160 -25.58 12.35 14.89
N ILE A 161 -24.29 12.04 15.03
CA ILE A 161 -23.80 10.89 15.79
C ILE A 161 -24.27 10.99 17.24
N GLY A 162 -24.16 12.17 17.85
CA GLY A 162 -24.64 12.43 19.21
C GLY A 162 -26.14 12.19 19.37
N THR A 163 -26.96 12.72 18.46
CA THR A 163 -28.42 12.51 18.48
C THR A 163 -28.79 11.04 18.34
N ILE A 164 -28.25 10.36 17.32
CA ILE A 164 -28.52 8.93 17.09
C ILE A 164 -28.02 8.08 18.27
N GLY A 165 -26.85 8.40 18.83
CA GLY A 165 -26.32 7.74 20.01
C GLY A 165 -27.20 7.92 21.24
N ALA A 166 -27.78 9.11 21.43
CA ALA A 166 -28.72 9.37 22.52
C ALA A 166 -30.04 8.60 22.32
N GLU A 167 -30.61 8.59 21.12
CA GLU A 167 -31.81 7.82 20.78
C GLU A 167 -31.59 6.31 20.98
N LEU A 168 -30.46 5.79 20.51
CA LEU A 168 -30.10 4.38 20.69
C LEU A 168 -29.93 4.03 22.18
N ASN A 169 -29.26 4.87 22.95
CA ASN A 169 -29.12 4.68 24.39
C ASN A 169 -30.46 4.75 25.13
N GLN A 170 -31.40 5.58 24.65
CA GLN A 170 -32.74 5.63 25.23
C GLN A 170 -33.51 4.33 24.98
N LEU A 171 -33.39 3.75 23.77
CA LEU A 171 -34.09 2.52 23.39
C LEU A 171 -33.46 1.27 23.99
N VAL A 172 -32.14 1.16 23.96
CA VAL A 172 -31.40 -0.08 24.25
C VAL A 172 -30.63 0.00 25.57
N GLY A 173 -30.34 1.21 26.06
CA GLY A 173 -29.61 1.40 27.32
C GLY A 173 -30.29 0.78 28.56
N PRO A 174 -31.62 0.83 28.72
CA PRO A 174 -32.31 0.12 29.80
C PRO A 174 -32.11 -1.40 29.72
N ILE A 175 -32.21 -1.98 28.51
CA ILE A 175 -32.06 -3.42 28.26
C ILE A 175 -30.62 -3.88 28.58
N LEU A 176 -29.63 -3.10 28.16
CA LEU A 176 -28.22 -3.40 28.44
C LEU A 176 -27.90 -3.31 29.93
N LYS A 177 -28.50 -2.36 30.66
CA LYS A 177 -28.35 -2.27 32.13
C LYS A 177 -28.95 -3.46 32.84
N GLU A 178 -30.17 -3.87 32.48
CA GLU A 178 -30.81 -5.07 33.05
C GLU A 178 -29.97 -6.33 32.78
N HIS A 179 -29.40 -6.46 31.59
CA HIS A 179 -28.56 -7.62 31.25
C HIS A 179 -27.27 -7.68 32.08
N ILE A 180 -26.60 -6.54 32.28
CA ILE A 180 -25.38 -6.42 33.11
C ILE A 180 -25.70 -6.72 34.58
N GLU A 181 -26.84 -6.25 35.09
CA GLU A 181 -27.27 -6.55 36.46
C GLU A 181 -27.63 -8.04 36.62
N HIS A 182 -28.32 -8.64 35.65
CA HIS A 182 -28.62 -10.07 35.64
C HIS A 182 -27.37 -10.97 35.58
N GLU A 183 -26.33 -10.58 34.82
CA GLU A 183 -25.06 -11.32 34.80
C GLU A 183 -24.26 -11.16 36.11
N ARG A 184 -24.31 -9.98 36.74
CA ARG A 184 -23.71 -9.78 38.07
C ARG A 184 -24.32 -10.66 39.15
N PHE A 185 -25.63 -10.94 39.09
CA PHE A 185 -26.31 -11.84 40.03
C PHE A 185 -26.07 -13.33 39.77
N LYS A 186 -25.57 -13.73 38.58
CA LYS A 186 -25.18 -15.13 38.30
C LYS A 186 -23.79 -15.51 38.83
N LEU A 187 -23.03 -14.54 39.32
CA LEU A 187 -21.68 -14.72 39.87
C LEU A 187 -21.66 -14.78 41.42
N PHE A 188 -22.83 -14.81 42.07
CA PHE A 188 -23.03 -15.07 43.49
C PHE A 188 -23.95 -16.28 43.68
#